data_AF-A0A2R6J9D9-F1
#
_entry.id   AF-A0A2R6J9D9-F1
#
_cell.length_a   1.000
_cell.length_b   1.000
_cell.length_c   1.000
_cell.angle_alpha   90.00
_cell.angle_beta   90.00
_cell.angle_gamma   90.00
#
_symmetry.space_group_name_H-M   'P 1'
#
loop_
_entity.id
_entity.type
_entity.pdbx_description
1 polymer ?
#
loop_
_entity_poly.entity_id
_entity_poly.type
_entity_poly.pdbx_seq_one_letter_code
_entity_poly.pdbx_strand_id
1 'polypeptide(L)'
;MTLPDPDDLLEQVGFEAGASALTRRQAEVLAFRERDVSQADIAEELGTSRANVSSIESSARENIEKARETVAFAEALSAPVQVTVEAGTDLYDVPNMVYSACDEAGVKVTRTAPEVMRLVG
;
A
#
# COMPACT_ATOMS: atom_id res chain seq x y z
N MET A 1 5.92 8.46 28.80
CA MET A 1 7.02 7.99 27.94
C MET A 1 7.14 9.06 26.85
N THR A 2 8.30 9.67 26.66
CA THR A 2 8.44 10.72 25.63
C THR A 2 8.37 10.06 24.26
N LEU A 3 7.53 10.58 23.37
CA LEU A 3 7.46 10.06 22.00
C LEU A 3 8.77 10.40 21.27
N PRO A 4 9.25 9.54 20.36
CA PRO A 4 10.36 9.87 19.48
C PRO A 4 10.01 11.08 18.61
N ASP A 5 11.01 11.86 18.24
CA ASP A 5 10.82 13.03 17.37
C ASP A 5 10.23 12.58 16.02
N PRO A 6 9.09 13.15 15.57
CA PRO A 6 8.51 12.83 14.27
C PRO A 6 9.50 13.00 13.11
N ASP A 7 10.42 13.96 13.19
CA ASP A 7 11.37 14.25 12.12
C ASP A 7 12.38 13.10 11.97
N ASP A 8 12.91 12.60 13.09
CA ASP A 8 13.80 11.43 13.11
C ASP A 8 13.10 10.19 12.53
N LEU A 9 11.81 10.01 12.86
CA LEU A 9 11.03 8.88 12.34
C LEU A 9 10.86 8.97 10.81
N LEU A 10 10.58 10.15 10.29
CA LEU A 10 10.36 10.38 8.87
C LEU A 10 11.66 10.28 8.07
N GLU A 11 12.78 10.78 8.60
CA GLU A 11 14.10 10.62 7.99
C GLU A 11 14.52 9.14 7.93
N GLN A 12 14.30 8.38 9.00
CA GLN A 12 14.65 6.96 9.07
C GLN A 12 13.97 6.12 7.96
N VAL A 13 12.73 6.48 7.59
CA VAL A 13 11.96 5.78 6.55
C VAL A 13 12.07 6.43 5.17
N GLY A 14 12.84 7.52 5.04
CA GLY A 14 13.08 8.22 3.77
C GLY A 14 11.86 8.96 3.23
N PHE A 15 11.06 9.58 4.09
CA PHE A 15 9.87 10.31 3.64
C PHE A 15 10.22 11.65 2.97
N GLU A 16 9.78 11.82 1.72
CA GLU A 16 9.92 13.06 0.96
C GLU A 16 8.55 13.69 0.65
N ALA A 17 8.20 14.78 1.35
CA ALA A 17 6.90 15.42 1.21
C ALA A 17 6.58 15.91 -0.22
N GLY A 18 7.59 16.32 -0.99
CA GLY A 18 7.41 16.82 -2.36
C GLY A 18 7.12 15.73 -3.39
N ALA A 19 7.42 14.47 -3.07
CA ALA A 19 7.23 13.32 -3.95
C ALA A 19 6.15 12.35 -3.44
N SER A 20 5.48 12.69 -2.33
CA SER A 20 4.50 11.83 -1.69
C SER A 20 3.06 12.31 -1.93
N ALA A 21 2.12 11.35 -1.96
CA ALA A 21 0.69 11.64 -1.87
C ALA A 21 0.25 12.07 -0.45
N LEU A 22 1.13 11.93 0.54
CA LEU A 22 0.88 12.32 1.92
C LEU A 22 1.49 13.69 2.21
N THR A 23 0.78 14.49 2.99
CA THR A 23 1.37 15.66 3.65
C THR A 23 2.32 15.21 4.75
N ARG A 24 3.28 16.07 5.14
CA ARG A 24 4.16 15.79 6.28
C ARG A 24 3.38 15.40 7.53
N ARG A 25 2.31 16.14 7.84
CA ARG A 25 1.49 15.88 9.02
C ARG A 25 0.77 14.54 9.00
N GLN A 26 0.32 14.10 7.82
CA GLN A 26 -0.25 12.76 7.64
C GLN A 26 0.80 11.68 7.86
N ALA A 27 2.02 11.88 7.34
CA ALA A 27 3.13 10.94 7.52
C ALA A 27 3.56 10.84 8.99
N GLU A 28 3.64 11.96 9.72
CA GLU A 28 3.93 11.98 11.17
C GLU A 28 2.90 11.15 11.95
N VAL A 29 1.61 11.38 11.70
CA VAL A 29 0.53 10.64 12.35
C VAL A 29 0.65 9.14 12.05
N LEU A 30 0.87 8.74 10.80
CA LEU A 30 1.07 7.32 10.47
C LEU A 30 2.32 6.73 11.14
N ALA A 31 3.44 7.45 11.17
CA ALA A 31 4.68 7.00 11.78
C ALA A 31 4.52 6.69 13.28
N PHE A 32 3.71 7.48 13.99
CA PHE A 32 3.33 7.20 15.37
C PHE A 32 2.34 6.03 15.50
N ARG A 33 1.35 5.94 14.59
CA ARG A 33 0.34 4.86 14.62
C ARG A 33 0.95 3.48 14.36
N GLU A 34 1.94 3.37 13.48
CA GLU A 34 2.71 2.12 13.25
C GLU A 34 3.53 1.68 14.48
N ARG A 35 3.67 2.54 15.49
CA ARG A 35 4.31 2.25 16.79
C ARG A 35 3.29 2.13 17.92
N ASP A 36 2.02 1.90 17.57
CA ASP A 36 0.89 1.73 18.49
C ASP A 36 0.58 2.94 19.39
N VAL A 37 1.10 4.13 19.07
CA VAL A 37 0.83 5.35 19.84
C VAL A 37 -0.64 5.75 19.69
N SER A 38 -1.32 6.08 20.79
CA SER A 38 -2.73 6.44 20.74
C SER A 38 -2.96 7.80 20.06
N GLN A 39 -4.14 8.00 19.46
CA GLN A 39 -4.49 9.31 18.89
C GLN A 39 -4.52 10.44 19.94
N ALA A 40 -4.74 10.10 21.22
CA ALA A 40 -4.73 11.09 22.30
C ALA A 40 -3.30 11.55 22.58
N ASP A 41 -2.35 10.62 22.72
CA ASP A 41 -0.94 10.94 22.95
C ASP A 41 -0.34 11.69 21.74
N ILE A 42 -0.70 11.27 20.52
CA ILE A 42 -0.33 12.01 19.31
C ILE A 42 -0.88 13.42 19.36
N ALA A 43 -2.14 13.62 19.77
CA ALA A 43 -2.74 14.95 19.83
C ALA A 43 -2.02 15.86 20.83
N GLU A 44 -1.61 15.33 21.98
CA GLU A 44 -0.81 16.04 22.98
C GLU A 44 0.55 16.45 22.42
N GLU A 45 1.29 15.50 21.84
CA GLU A 45 2.61 15.74 21.22
C GLU A 45 2.55 16.77 20.10
N LEU A 46 1.53 16.65 19.26
CA LEU A 46 1.32 17.46 18.08
C LEU A 46 0.65 18.81 18.38
N GLY A 47 0.30 19.09 19.65
CA GLY A 47 -0.34 20.34 20.07
C GLY A 47 -1.70 20.57 19.39
N THR A 48 -2.49 19.51 19.20
CA THR A 48 -3.76 19.56 18.47
C THR A 48 -4.86 18.74 19.18
N SER A 49 -6.04 18.63 18.57
CA SER A 49 -7.13 17.83 19.15
C SER A 49 -7.10 16.38 18.66
N ARG A 50 -7.54 15.44 19.51
CA ARG A 50 -7.73 14.02 19.11
C ARG A 50 -8.64 13.87 17.89
N ALA A 51 -9.67 14.72 17.77
CA ALA A 51 -10.56 14.73 16.62
C ALA A 51 -9.81 15.11 15.33
N ASN A 52 -8.93 16.11 15.40
CA ASN A 52 -8.09 16.50 14.26
C ASN A 52 -7.11 15.39 13.87
N VAL A 53 -6.46 14.73 14.85
CA VAL A 53 -5.60 13.57 14.59
C VAL A 53 -6.38 12.45 13.90
N SER A 54 -7.59 12.14 14.38
CA SER A 54 -8.43 11.12 13.75
C SER A 54 -8.77 11.48 12.31
N SER A 55 -9.09 12.74 12.01
CA SER A 55 -9.34 13.19 10.64
C SER A 55 -8.10 13.07 9.76
N ILE A 56 -6.93 13.48 10.27
CA ILE A 56 -5.65 13.36 9.56
C ILE A 56 -5.31 11.90 9.25
N GLU A 57 -5.45 10.99 10.23
CA GLU A 57 -5.19 9.55 10.05
C GLU A 57 -6.11 8.95 8.99
N SER A 58 -7.41 9.23 9.04
CA SER A 58 -8.37 8.74 8.04
C SER A 58 -8.03 9.22 6.64
N SER A 59 -7.75 10.51 6.46
CA SER A 59 -7.35 11.06 5.16
C SER A 59 -6.00 10.51 4.68
N ALA A 60 -5.05 10.25 5.59
CA ALA A 60 -3.77 9.64 5.25
C ALA A 60 -3.96 8.21 4.69
N ARG A 61 -4.79 7.41 5.36
CA ARG A 61 -5.13 6.04 4.91
C ARG A 61 -5.86 6.05 3.57
N GLU A 62 -6.79 6.98 3.38
CA GLU A 62 -7.49 7.14 2.10
C GLU A 62 -6.53 7.53 0.96
N ASN A 63 -5.57 8.43 1.22
CA ASN A 63 -4.55 8.80 0.24
C ASN A 63 -3.64 7.61 -0.12
N ILE A 64 -3.26 6.78 0.86
CA ILE A 64 -2.50 5.54 0.60
C ILE A 64 -3.30 4.59 -0.29
N GLU A 65 -4.58 4.39 0.02
CA GLU A 65 -5.45 3.49 -0.75
C GLU A 65 -5.56 3.96 -2.21
N LYS A 66 -5.84 5.25 -2.42
CA LYS A 66 -5.89 5.85 -3.76
C LYS A 66 -4.56 5.76 -4.51
N ALA A 67 -3.44 5.99 -3.82
CA ALA A 67 -2.11 5.89 -4.43
C ALA A 67 -1.80 4.44 -4.86
N ARG A 68 -2.14 3.46 -4.02
CA ARG A 68 -2.01 2.02 -4.36
C ARG A 68 -2.84 1.66 -5.59
N GLU A 69 -4.11 2.09 -5.62
CA GLU A 69 -4.98 1.88 -6.78
C GLU A 69 -4.42 2.55 -8.04
N THR A 70 -3.88 3.76 -7.91
CA THR A 70 -3.27 4.48 -9.04
C THR A 70 -2.07 3.72 -9.62
N VAL A 71 -1.19 3.20 -8.75
CA VAL A 71 -0.05 2.38 -9.18
C VAL A 71 -0.54 1.08 -9.83
N ALA A 72 -1.47 0.37 -9.19
CA ALA A 72 -2.03 -0.87 -9.71
C ALA A 72 -2.67 -0.66 -11.10
N PHE A 73 -3.41 0.43 -11.30
CA PHE A 73 -3.98 0.79 -12.60
C PHE A 73 -2.90 1.08 -13.65
N ALA A 74 -1.86 1.84 -13.30
CA ALA A 74 -0.76 2.14 -14.21
C ALA A 74 0.02 0.86 -14.61
N GLU A 75 0.28 -0.02 -13.65
CA GLU A 75 0.89 -1.33 -13.89
C GLU A 75 0.02 -2.17 -14.83
N ALA A 76 -1.30 -2.23 -14.58
CA ALA A 76 -2.24 -2.94 -15.43
C ALA A 76 -2.25 -2.42 -16.88
N LEU A 77 -2.26 -1.09 -17.09
CA LEU A 77 -2.20 -0.51 -18.44
C LEU A 77 -0.93 -0.88 -19.20
N SER A 78 0.19 -1.02 -18.49
CA SER A 78 1.48 -1.40 -19.07
C SER A 78 1.66 -2.92 -19.21
N ALA A 79 0.75 -3.71 -18.64
CA ALA A 79 0.89 -5.16 -18.61
C ALA A 79 0.70 -5.76 -20.01
N PRO A 80 1.67 -6.54 -20.52
CA PRO A 80 1.55 -7.16 -21.85
C PRO A 80 0.48 -8.25 -21.89
N VAL A 81 0.10 -8.79 -20.73
CA VAL A 81 -0.90 -9.85 -20.56
C VAL A 81 -1.74 -9.51 -19.33
N GLN A 82 -3.06 -9.54 -19.50
CA GLN A 82 -4.02 -9.39 -18.41
C GLN A 82 -4.88 -10.64 -18.34
N VAL A 83 -5.05 -11.20 -17.14
CA VAL A 83 -5.87 -12.39 -16.91
C VAL A 83 -6.88 -12.05 -15.83
N THR A 84 -8.17 -12.15 -16.17
CA THR A 84 -9.26 -11.98 -15.21
C THR A 84 -9.56 -13.31 -14.55
N VAL A 85 -9.50 -13.36 -13.22
CA VAL A 85 -9.90 -14.53 -12.41
C VAL A 85 -11.21 -14.20 -11.73
N GLU A 86 -12.28 -14.88 -12.12
CA GLU A 86 -13.61 -14.65 -11.56
C GLU A 86 -13.70 -15.15 -10.12
N ALA A 87 -14.51 -14.48 -9.30
CA ALA A 87 -14.73 -14.89 -7.91
C ALA A 87 -15.29 -16.32 -7.86
N GLY A 88 -14.66 -17.17 -7.03
CA GLY A 88 -15.03 -18.59 -6.93
C GLY A 88 -14.30 -19.52 -7.91
N THR A 89 -13.39 -19.00 -8.74
CA THR A 89 -12.42 -19.82 -9.48
C THR A 89 -11.53 -20.59 -8.51
N ASP A 90 -11.27 -21.87 -8.79
CA ASP A 90 -10.35 -22.67 -7.97
C ASP A 90 -8.93 -22.10 -8.09
N LEU A 91 -8.26 -21.90 -6.95
CA LEU A 91 -6.89 -21.39 -6.91
C LEU A 91 -5.91 -22.27 -7.72
N TYR A 92 -6.19 -23.57 -7.84
CA TYR A 92 -5.38 -24.52 -8.63
C TYR A 92 -5.54 -24.33 -10.14
N ASP A 93 -6.61 -23.67 -10.61
CA ASP A 93 -6.83 -23.39 -12.04
C ASP A 93 -6.09 -22.14 -12.51
N VAL A 94 -5.82 -21.20 -11.58
CA VAL A 94 -5.20 -19.90 -11.87
C VAL A 94 -3.85 -20.01 -12.61
N PRO A 95 -2.91 -20.90 -12.24
CA PRO A 95 -1.65 -21.03 -12.97
C PRO A 95 -1.82 -21.36 -14.46
N ASN A 96 -2.77 -22.24 -14.80
CA ASN A 96 -3.01 -22.60 -16.18
C ASN A 96 -3.59 -21.43 -16.99
N MET A 97 -4.48 -20.63 -16.38
CA MET A 97 -5.00 -19.41 -17.00
C MET A 97 -3.88 -18.43 -17.34
N VAL A 98 -2.94 -18.22 -16.40
CA VAL A 98 -1.79 -17.33 -16.59
C VAL A 98 -0.86 -17.85 -17.69
N TYR A 99 -0.47 -19.13 -17.66
CA TYR A 99 0.43 -19.67 -18.67
C TYR A 99 -0.17 -19.62 -20.07
N SER A 100 -1.45 -19.95 -20.21
CA SER A 100 -2.15 -19.92 -21.51
C SER A 100 -2.15 -18.51 -22.11
N ALA A 101 -2.51 -17.50 -21.31
CA ALA A 101 -2.53 -16.12 -21.76
C ALA A 101 -1.12 -15.59 -22.09
N CYS A 102 -0.11 -15.99 -21.33
CA CYS A 102 1.28 -15.63 -21.61
C CYS A 102 1.82 -16.31 -22.88
N ASP A 103 1.51 -17.58 -23.10
CA ASP A 103 1.89 -18.31 -24.32
C ASP A 103 1.27 -17.67 -25.56
N GLU A 104 -0.02 -17.30 -25.51
CA GLU A 104 -0.71 -16.59 -26.60
C GLU A 104 -0.05 -15.23 -26.93
N ALA A 105 0.45 -14.53 -25.91
CA ALA A 105 1.16 -13.27 -26.07
C ALA A 105 2.67 -13.42 -26.36
N GLY A 106 3.19 -14.65 -26.43
CA GLY A 106 4.62 -14.92 -26.62
C GLY A 106 5.51 -14.51 -25.44
N VAL A 107 4.94 -14.39 -24.25
CA VAL A 107 5.62 -14.00 -23.01
C VAL A 107 6.04 -15.25 -22.24
N LYS A 108 7.32 -15.36 -21.88
CA LYS A 108 7.83 -16.48 -21.07
C LYS A 108 7.60 -16.24 -19.59
N VAL A 109 6.90 -17.15 -18.93
CA VAL A 109 6.71 -17.13 -17.48
C VAL A 109 7.84 -17.90 -16.79
N THR A 110 8.57 -17.24 -15.89
CA THR A 110 9.70 -17.84 -15.15
C THR A 110 9.30 -18.37 -13.76
N ARG A 111 8.05 -18.16 -13.37
CA ARG A 111 7.49 -18.60 -12.09
C ARG A 111 6.82 -19.97 -12.21
N THR A 112 6.92 -20.74 -11.14
CA THR A 112 6.24 -22.03 -10.97
C THR A 112 4.79 -21.84 -10.51
N ALA A 113 3.95 -22.86 -10.67
CA ALA A 113 2.54 -22.77 -10.29
C ALA A 113 2.33 -22.39 -8.79
N PRO A 114 3.09 -22.94 -7.82
CA PRO A 114 3.00 -22.52 -6.41
C PRO A 114 3.43 -21.07 -6.15
N GLU A 115 4.28 -20.50 -6.99
CA GLU A 115 4.66 -19.08 -6.90
C GLU A 115 3.57 -18.19 -7.47
N VAL A 116 2.90 -18.60 -8.55
CA VAL A 116 1.74 -17.90 -9.11
C VAL A 116 0.59 -17.89 -8.10
N MET A 117 0.28 -19.04 -7.49
CA MET A 117 -0.81 -19.14 -6.50
C MET A 117 -0.61 -18.18 -5.31
N ARG A 118 0.63 -18.07 -4.79
CA ARG A 118 0.97 -17.15 -3.68
C ARG A 118 0.83 -15.66 -3.99
N LEU A 119 0.76 -15.29 -5.27
CA LEU A 119 0.55 -13.89 -5.67
C LEU A 119 -0.93 -13.51 -5.67
N VAL A 120 -1.82 -14.51 -5.72
CA VAL A 120 -3.27 -14.31 -5.88
C VAL A 120 -4.04 -14.64 -4.59
N GLY A 121 -3.47 -15.47 -3.70
CA GLY A 121 -4.07 -15.86 -2.42
C GLY A 121 -3.06 -16.07 -1.30
#